data_AF-Q07RG5-F1
#
_entry.id   AF-Q07RG5-F1
#
_cell.length_a   1.000
_cell.length_b   1.000
_cell.length_c   1.000
_cell.angle_alpha   90.00
_cell.angle_beta   90.00
_cell.angle_gamma   90.00
#
_symmetry.space_group_name_H-M   'P 1'
#
loop_
_entity.id
_entity.type
_entity.pdbx_description
1 polymer ?
#
loop_
_entity_poly.entity_id
_entity_poly.type
_entity_poly.pdbx_seq_one_letter_code
_entity_poly.pdbx_strand_id
1 'polypeptide(L)'
;MTEMFRESGSIVELGADWLSRLKAEATASPLGRCRVCVHVDDAAMVQEMILALRQDVLFRPHRHPNKTESFHLIEGALDIVVFDAGGTPLRKVELAAIGGGKSFYYRLNESLYHAILPRTPLVVFHETTTGPFSKTDADFADWAPQQPNELREFLENAMTRAATR
;
A
#
# COMPACT_ATOMS: atom_id res chain seq x y z
N MET A 1 14.10 -10.70 -12.52
CA MET A 1 13.22 -10.27 -11.41
C MET A 1 12.17 -9.37 -11.98
N THR A 2 10.92 -9.71 -11.75
CA THR A 2 9.78 -8.99 -12.35
C THR A 2 9.13 -8.14 -11.26
N GLU A 3 9.18 -6.81 -11.43
CA GLU A 3 8.60 -5.88 -10.46
C GLU A 3 7.08 -5.74 -10.63
N MET A 4 6.57 -6.03 -11.82
CA MET A 4 5.16 -5.89 -12.17
C MET A 4 4.74 -6.91 -13.22
N PHE A 5 3.68 -7.65 -12.92
CA PHE A 5 2.92 -8.45 -13.88
C PHE A 5 1.67 -7.69 -14.32
N ARG A 6 1.11 -8.07 -15.47
CA ARG A 6 -0.18 -7.59 -15.94
C ARG A 6 -0.99 -8.77 -16.45
N GLU A 7 -2.21 -8.90 -15.92
CA GLU A 7 -3.20 -9.87 -16.36
C GLU A 7 -4.41 -9.07 -16.87
N SER A 8 -4.58 -8.99 -18.18
CA SER A 8 -5.59 -8.15 -18.84
C SER A 8 -6.58 -8.97 -19.69
N GLY A 9 -6.74 -10.26 -19.35
CA GLY A 9 -7.71 -11.13 -20.00
C GLY A 9 -9.15 -10.68 -19.76
N SER A 10 -10.09 -11.17 -20.59
CA SER A 10 -11.52 -10.88 -20.42
C SER A 10 -12.07 -11.38 -19.07
N ILE A 11 -11.42 -12.39 -18.49
CA ILE A 11 -11.65 -12.92 -17.15
C ILE A 11 -10.27 -13.10 -16.53
N VAL A 12 -10.04 -12.55 -15.35
CA VAL A 12 -8.78 -12.67 -14.59
C VAL A 12 -9.06 -13.40 -13.30
N GLU A 13 -8.33 -14.50 -13.07
CA GLU A 13 -8.42 -15.33 -11.88
C GLU A 13 -7.02 -15.46 -11.27
N LEU A 14 -6.88 -15.14 -9.99
CA LEU A 14 -5.62 -15.25 -9.26
C LEU A 14 -5.77 -16.24 -8.10
N GLY A 15 -5.14 -17.40 -8.24
CA GLY A 15 -5.11 -18.44 -7.21
C GLY A 15 -4.00 -18.26 -6.17
N ALA A 16 -3.86 -19.25 -5.28
CA ALA A 16 -2.82 -19.26 -4.25
C ALA A 16 -1.38 -19.34 -4.83
N ASP A 17 -1.24 -19.85 -6.05
CA ASP A 17 0.01 -19.86 -6.81
C ASP A 17 0.53 -18.44 -7.07
N TRP A 18 -0.37 -17.49 -7.35
CA TRP A 18 -0.02 -16.08 -7.51
C TRP A 18 0.53 -15.47 -6.23
N LEU A 19 -0.03 -15.82 -5.06
CA LEU A 19 0.50 -15.33 -3.78
C LEU A 19 1.94 -15.81 -3.58
N SER A 20 2.22 -17.07 -3.90
CA SER A 20 3.57 -17.64 -3.82
C SER A 20 4.52 -16.93 -4.80
N ARG A 21 4.07 -16.70 -6.03
CA ARG A 21 4.84 -16.00 -7.07
C ARG A 21 5.17 -14.56 -6.70
N LEU A 22 4.18 -13.78 -6.27
CA LEU A 22 4.37 -12.38 -5.89
C LEU A 22 5.34 -12.26 -4.71
N LYS A 23 5.22 -13.13 -3.70
CA LYS A 23 6.14 -13.17 -2.55
C LYS A 23 7.56 -13.52 -2.96
N ALA A 24 7.74 -14.50 -3.85
CA ALA A 24 9.07 -14.88 -4.35
C ALA A 24 9.72 -13.72 -5.13
N GLU A 25 8.98 -13.08 -6.03
CA GLU A 25 9.48 -11.95 -6.83
C GLU A 25 9.75 -10.71 -5.97
N ALA A 26 8.89 -10.39 -4.99
CA ALA A 26 9.12 -9.31 -4.03
C ALA A 26 10.36 -9.56 -3.16
N THR A 27 10.62 -10.82 -2.78
CA THR A 27 11.80 -11.19 -1.99
C THR A 27 13.08 -11.02 -2.78
N ALA A 28 13.08 -11.48 -4.02
CA ALA A 28 14.24 -11.36 -4.91
C ALA A 28 14.49 -9.89 -5.28
N SER A 29 13.42 -9.13 -5.56
CA SER A 29 13.46 -7.76 -6.06
C SER A 29 14.34 -6.83 -5.21
N PRO A 30 15.24 -6.04 -5.82
CA PRO A 30 16.00 -5.02 -5.12
C PRO A 30 15.10 -3.96 -4.46
N LEU A 31 13.91 -3.73 -5.04
CA LEU A 31 12.90 -2.82 -4.48
C LEU A 31 12.08 -3.43 -3.35
N GLY A 32 12.23 -4.74 -3.06
CA GLY A 32 11.50 -5.44 -2.01
C GLY A 32 10.00 -5.58 -2.26
N ARG A 33 9.55 -5.37 -3.50
CA ARG A 33 8.12 -5.36 -3.87
C ARG A 33 7.87 -5.98 -5.24
N CYS A 34 6.68 -6.54 -5.40
CA CYS A 34 6.14 -7.03 -6.66
C CYS A 34 4.62 -6.83 -6.67
N ARG A 35 4.04 -6.60 -7.84
CA ARG A 35 2.58 -6.53 -7.99
C ARG A 35 2.08 -7.18 -9.27
N VAL A 36 0.81 -7.53 -9.31
CA VAL A 36 0.08 -7.85 -10.54
C VAL A 36 -1.06 -6.85 -10.71
N CYS A 37 -1.09 -6.18 -11.87
CA CYS A 37 -2.20 -5.32 -12.28
C CYS A 37 -3.24 -6.17 -13.01
N VAL A 38 -4.51 -6.08 -12.61
CA VAL A 38 -5.61 -6.89 -13.20
C VAL A 38 -6.59 -6.08 -14.06
N HIS A 39 -6.28 -4.80 -14.27
CA HIS A 39 -7.01 -3.91 -15.18
C HIS A 39 -6.35 -3.92 -16.58
N VAL A 40 -7.16 -3.62 -17.61
CA VAL A 40 -6.76 -3.74 -19.03
C VAL A 40 -5.50 -2.94 -19.34
N ASP A 41 -5.47 -1.66 -18.96
CA ASP A 41 -4.37 -0.75 -19.18
C ASP A 41 -4.41 0.46 -18.22
N ASP A 42 -3.39 1.32 -18.31
CA ASP A 42 -3.26 2.50 -17.44
C ASP A 42 -4.35 3.56 -17.69
N ALA A 43 -5.13 3.46 -18.77
CA ALA A 43 -6.27 4.33 -19.05
C ALA A 43 -7.58 3.86 -18.37
N ALA A 44 -7.60 2.65 -17.80
CA ALA A 44 -8.75 2.14 -17.07
C ALA A 44 -9.13 3.06 -15.90
N MET A 45 -10.42 3.38 -15.76
CA MET A 45 -10.94 4.26 -14.70
C MET A 45 -10.91 3.62 -13.31
N VAL A 46 -10.78 2.29 -13.24
CA VAL A 46 -10.53 1.53 -12.02
C VAL A 46 -9.18 0.86 -12.17
N GLN A 47 -8.28 1.15 -11.24
CA GLN A 47 -6.96 0.59 -11.19
C GLN A 47 -6.95 -0.43 -10.05
N GLU A 48 -6.79 -1.70 -10.41
CA GLU A 48 -6.84 -2.80 -9.47
C GLU A 48 -5.56 -3.64 -9.53
N MET A 49 -5.00 -3.97 -8.37
CA MET A 49 -3.76 -4.72 -8.27
C MET A 49 -3.61 -5.50 -6.96
N ILE A 50 -2.89 -6.62 -6.99
CA ILE A 50 -2.43 -7.34 -5.79
C ILE A 50 -0.93 -7.11 -5.64
N LEU A 51 -0.51 -6.67 -4.46
CA LEU A 51 0.89 -6.35 -4.16
C LEU A 51 1.43 -7.23 -3.06
N ALA A 52 2.70 -7.64 -3.18
CA ALA A 52 3.50 -8.18 -2.10
C ALA A 52 4.62 -7.18 -1.76
N LEU A 53 4.71 -6.79 -0.50
CA LEU A 53 5.73 -5.87 0.02
C LEU A 53 6.53 -6.54 1.12
N ARG A 54 7.86 -6.41 1.08
CA ARG A 54 8.71 -6.76 2.23
C ARG A 54 8.54 -5.75 3.36
N GLN A 55 8.91 -6.19 4.56
CA GLN A 55 8.80 -5.37 5.76
C GLN A 55 9.53 -4.04 5.66
N ASP A 56 10.67 -3.99 4.98
CA ASP A 56 11.56 -2.83 4.85
C ASP A 56 11.12 -1.81 3.79
N VAL A 57 10.12 -2.13 2.97
CA VAL A 57 9.61 -1.23 1.94
C VAL A 57 8.74 -0.16 2.57
N LEU A 58 9.19 1.10 2.44
CA LEU A 58 8.48 2.28 2.93
C LEU A 58 8.28 3.27 1.80
N PHE A 59 7.14 3.94 1.84
CA PHE A 59 6.83 5.08 1.00
C PHE A 59 6.71 6.31 1.89
N ARG A 60 7.24 7.44 1.42
CA ARG A 60 6.97 8.70 2.09
C ARG A 60 5.45 8.93 2.15
N PRO A 61 4.94 9.57 3.21
CA PRO A 61 3.57 10.03 3.25
C PRO A 61 3.22 10.76 1.97
N HIS A 62 2.13 10.35 1.35
CA HIS A 62 1.67 10.90 0.09
C HIS A 62 0.15 10.96 0.09
N ARG A 63 -0.39 11.75 -0.83
CA ARG A 63 -1.81 11.80 -1.13
C ARG A 63 -2.01 11.79 -2.63
N HIS A 64 -3.18 11.36 -3.06
CA HIS A 64 -3.57 11.36 -4.45
C HIS A 64 -4.73 12.36 -4.63
N PRO A 65 -4.51 13.56 -5.18
CA PRO A 65 -5.59 14.53 -5.39
C PRO A 65 -6.70 13.94 -6.26
N ASN A 66 -7.95 14.10 -5.81
CA ASN A 66 -9.16 13.61 -6.51
C ASN A 66 -9.23 12.10 -6.72
N LYS A 67 -8.46 11.30 -5.97
CA LYS A 67 -8.51 9.84 -6.03
C LYS A 67 -8.90 9.25 -4.69
N THR A 68 -9.57 8.12 -4.75
CA THR A 68 -9.85 7.27 -3.57
C THR A 68 -9.15 5.95 -3.74
N GLU A 69 -8.77 5.35 -2.63
CA GLU A 69 -8.12 4.05 -2.62
C GLU A 69 -8.68 3.18 -1.49
N SER A 70 -8.57 1.86 -1.67
CA SER A 70 -8.92 0.90 -0.64
C SER A 70 -7.98 -0.29 -0.65
N PHE A 71 -7.67 -0.81 0.53
CA PHE A 71 -6.86 -2.01 0.72
C PHE A 71 -7.70 -3.13 1.35
N HIS A 72 -7.49 -4.34 0.86
CA HIS A 72 -7.98 -5.58 1.44
C HIS A 72 -6.80 -6.51 1.70
N LEU A 73 -6.54 -6.82 2.97
CA LEU A 73 -5.43 -7.67 3.41
C LEU A 73 -5.69 -9.14 3.08
N ILE A 74 -4.77 -9.75 2.35
CA ILE A 74 -4.81 -11.17 1.96
C ILE A 74 -3.89 -12.00 2.87
N GLU A 75 -2.67 -11.52 3.12
CA GLU A 75 -1.68 -12.20 3.98
C GLU A 75 -0.85 -11.17 4.77
N GLY A 76 -0.56 -11.48 6.03
CA GLY A 76 0.28 -10.66 6.88
C GLY A 76 -0.43 -9.47 7.52
N ALA A 77 0.34 -8.45 7.89
CA ALA A 77 -0.16 -7.25 8.55
C ALA A 77 0.60 -6.00 8.10
N LEU A 78 -0.11 -4.87 8.05
CA LEU A 78 0.45 -3.54 7.82
C LEU A 78 -0.35 -2.51 8.60
N ASP A 79 0.32 -1.45 9.01
CA ASP A 79 -0.35 -0.29 9.59
C ASP A 79 -0.42 0.85 8.57
N ILE A 80 -1.36 1.76 8.79
CA ILE A 80 -1.48 3.01 8.05
C ILE A 80 -1.52 4.15 9.06
N VAL A 81 -0.73 5.19 8.81
CA VAL A 81 -0.86 6.48 9.49
C VAL A 81 -1.44 7.48 8.51
N VAL A 82 -2.47 8.20 8.94
CA VAL A 82 -3.05 9.34 8.23
C VAL A 82 -2.63 10.64 8.92
N PHE A 83 -2.24 11.63 8.14
CA PHE A 83 -1.72 12.92 8.59
C PHE A 83 -2.56 14.08 8.06
N ASP A 84 -2.51 15.21 8.76
CA ASP A 84 -2.93 16.49 8.20
C ASP A 84 -1.90 17.03 7.19
N ALA A 85 -2.18 18.20 6.62
CA ALA A 85 -1.28 18.86 5.67
C ALA A 85 0.06 19.29 6.29
N GLY A 86 0.11 19.50 7.61
CA GLY A 86 1.31 19.91 8.36
C GLY A 86 2.16 18.75 8.88
N GLY A 87 1.75 17.50 8.65
CA GLY A 87 2.45 16.31 9.15
C GLY A 87 2.08 15.90 10.58
N THR A 88 1.00 16.43 11.13
CA THR A 88 0.46 15.94 12.41
C THR A 88 -0.28 14.62 12.18
N PRO A 89 0.05 13.53 12.90
CA PRO A 89 -0.69 12.28 12.81
C PRO A 89 -2.12 12.45 13.31
N LEU A 90 -3.11 12.21 12.45
CA LEU A 90 -4.54 12.31 12.76
C LEU A 90 -5.09 10.98 13.25
N ARG A 91 -4.77 9.89 12.54
CA ARG A 91 -5.36 8.58 12.77
C ARG A 91 -4.39 7.47 12.42
N LYS A 92 -4.43 6.39 13.21
CA LYS A 92 -3.83 5.11 12.82
C LYS A 92 -4.88 4.08 12.48
N VAL A 93 -4.52 3.21 11.54
CA VAL A 93 -5.30 2.03 11.17
C VAL A 93 -4.36 0.84 11.17
N GLU A 94 -4.64 -0.12 12.04
CA GLU A 94 -3.91 -1.39 12.06
C GLU A 94 -4.67 -2.39 11.20
N LEU A 95 -4.00 -2.99 10.23
CA LEU A 95 -4.58 -3.96 9.31
C LEU A 95 -3.91 -5.33 9.41
N ALA A 96 -4.71 -6.39 9.33
CA ALA A 96 -4.22 -7.76 9.24
C ALA A 96 -5.19 -8.60 8.41
N ALA A 97 -4.68 -9.67 7.80
CA ALA A 97 -5.52 -10.68 7.18
C ALA A 97 -6.51 -11.27 8.21
N ILE A 98 -7.60 -11.87 7.71
CA ILE A 98 -8.63 -12.50 8.55
C ILE A 98 -7.97 -13.50 9.53
N GLY A 99 -8.37 -13.41 10.80
CA GLY A 99 -7.76 -14.17 11.90
C GLY A 99 -6.68 -13.42 12.67
N GLY A 100 -6.16 -12.29 12.15
CA GLY A 100 -5.14 -11.46 12.82
C GLY A 100 -5.66 -10.49 13.89
N GLY A 101 -6.97 -10.46 14.15
CA GLY A 101 -7.58 -9.61 15.20
C GLY A 101 -7.59 -8.11 14.92
N LYS A 102 -7.31 -7.69 13.68
CA LYS A 102 -7.33 -6.29 13.22
C LYS A 102 -8.33 -6.10 12.08
N SER A 103 -8.48 -4.87 11.58
CA SER A 103 -9.32 -4.64 10.40
C SER A 103 -8.66 -5.28 9.18
N PHE A 104 -9.43 -5.98 8.34
CA PHE A 104 -8.89 -6.58 7.11
C PHE A 104 -9.12 -5.70 5.87
N TYR A 105 -9.90 -4.63 6.03
CA TYR A 105 -10.26 -3.69 4.96
C TYR A 105 -10.06 -2.25 5.42
N TYR A 106 -9.55 -1.43 4.50
CA TYR A 106 -9.36 0.01 4.67
C TYR A 106 -9.81 0.74 3.41
N ARG A 107 -10.40 1.92 3.57
CA ARG A 107 -10.73 2.82 2.46
C ARG A 107 -10.45 4.26 2.85
N LEU A 108 -9.75 4.96 1.98
CA LEU A 108 -9.50 6.39 2.07
C LEU A 108 -10.41 7.11 1.07
N ASN A 109 -11.42 7.80 1.59
CA ASN A 109 -12.40 8.53 0.76
C ASN A 109 -11.95 9.96 0.40
N GLU A 110 -10.92 10.47 1.07
CA GLU A 110 -10.45 11.85 0.95
C GLU A 110 -8.96 11.88 0.61
N SER A 111 -8.49 12.97 0.00
CA SER A 111 -7.06 13.13 -0.35
C SER A 111 -6.22 13.56 0.87
N LEU A 112 -6.11 12.67 1.85
CA LEU A 112 -5.29 12.85 3.04
C LEU A 112 -3.90 12.25 2.84
N TYR A 113 -2.89 12.89 3.43
CA TYR A 113 -1.56 12.31 3.48
C TYR A 113 -1.61 11.02 4.29
N HIS A 114 -1.10 9.94 3.73
CA HIS A 114 -1.05 8.65 4.39
C HIS A 114 0.25 7.93 4.05
N ALA A 115 0.68 7.05 4.95
CA ALA A 115 1.81 6.17 4.73
C ALA A 115 1.49 4.78 5.29
N ILE A 116 2.00 3.75 4.63
CA ILE A 116 1.90 2.36 5.08
C ILE A 116 3.17 1.93 5.79
N LEU A 117 3.02 1.03 6.76
CA LEU A 117 4.10 0.46 7.53
C LEU A 117 3.90 -1.07 7.63
N PRO A 118 4.55 -1.85 6.75
CA PRO A 118 4.49 -3.30 6.81
C PRO A 118 4.99 -3.85 8.15
N ARG A 119 4.23 -4.80 8.73
CA ARG A 119 4.50 -5.39 10.06
C ARG A 119 4.99 -6.83 10.02
N THR A 120 4.76 -7.53 8.92
CA THR A 120 5.25 -8.89 8.68
C THR A 120 6.41 -8.89 7.68
N PRO A 121 7.27 -9.93 7.64
CA PRO A 121 8.39 -10.03 6.69
C PRO A 121 7.97 -9.80 5.23
N LEU A 122 6.78 -10.31 4.89
CA LEU A 122 6.04 -10.00 3.67
C LEU A 122 4.58 -9.73 4.04
N VAL A 123 3.96 -8.76 3.39
CA VAL A 123 2.52 -8.49 3.44
C VAL A 123 1.96 -8.53 2.02
N VAL A 124 0.77 -9.13 1.86
CA VAL A 124 0.07 -9.20 0.59
C VAL A 124 -1.32 -8.59 0.73
N PHE A 125 -1.65 -7.66 -0.14
CA PHE A 125 -2.95 -6.99 -0.13
C PHE A 125 -3.41 -6.65 -1.54
N HIS A 126 -4.73 -6.62 -1.70
CA HIS A 126 -5.42 -6.10 -2.86
C HIS A 126 -5.64 -4.60 -2.67
N GLU A 127 -5.23 -3.81 -3.65
CA GLU A 127 -5.49 -2.39 -3.75
C GLU A 127 -6.41 -2.08 -4.95
N THR A 128 -7.41 -1.25 -4.69
CA THR A 128 -8.21 -0.60 -5.74
C THR A 128 -8.07 0.91 -5.61
N THR A 129 -7.80 1.61 -6.71
CA THR A 129 -7.70 3.07 -6.74
C THR A 129 -8.35 3.67 -8.00
N THR A 130 -8.65 4.97 -7.95
CA THR A 130 -9.24 5.71 -9.06
C THR A 130 -8.22 5.91 -10.19
N GLY A 131 -8.58 5.48 -11.40
CA GLY A 131 -7.82 5.73 -12.62
C GLY A 131 -8.26 7.00 -13.36
N PRO A 132 -7.61 7.33 -14.49
CA PRO A 132 -6.47 6.63 -15.08
C PRO A 132 -5.20 6.77 -14.22
N PHE A 133 -4.19 5.93 -14.43
CA PHE A 133 -2.91 6.02 -13.76
C PHE A 133 -2.00 7.06 -14.43
N SER A 134 -1.48 8.00 -13.64
CA SER A 134 -0.36 8.85 -14.02
C SER A 134 0.70 8.88 -12.92
N LYS A 135 1.97 8.94 -13.35
CA LYS A 135 3.13 9.01 -12.45
C LYS A 135 3.19 10.31 -11.63
N THR A 136 2.44 11.33 -12.04
CA THR A 136 2.40 12.64 -11.40
C THR A 136 1.19 12.84 -10.49
N ASP A 137 0.40 11.78 -10.24
CA ASP A 137 -0.84 11.88 -9.46
C ASP A 137 -0.63 11.91 -7.95
N ALA A 138 0.60 11.68 -7.47
CA ALA A 138 0.91 11.65 -6.05
C ALA A 138 1.65 12.92 -5.62
N ASP A 139 1.09 13.61 -4.63
CA ASP A 139 1.79 14.64 -3.88
C ASP A 139 2.52 13.97 -2.71
N PHE A 140 3.84 14.07 -2.67
CA PHE A 140 4.63 13.59 -1.54
C PHE A 140 4.78 14.67 -0.47
N ALA A 141 4.78 14.27 0.79
CA ALA A 141 5.00 15.17 1.91
C ALA A 141 6.48 15.61 1.98
N ASP A 142 6.70 16.92 1.95
CA ASP A 142 8.03 17.52 2.09
C ASP A 142 8.56 17.51 3.52
N TRP A 143 7.65 17.41 4.50
CA TRP A 143 7.99 17.32 5.93
C TRP A 143 8.47 15.94 6.37
N ALA A 144 8.31 14.91 5.53
CA ALA A 144 8.68 13.55 5.88
C ALA A 144 10.16 13.26 5.54
N PRO A 145 10.88 12.50 6.39
CA PRO A 145 12.24 12.08 6.07
C PRO A 145 12.33 11.29 4.76
N GLN A 146 13.46 11.45 4.05
CA GLN A 146 13.71 10.72 2.80
C GLN A 146 14.53 9.44 3.02
N GLN A 147 15.34 9.39 4.08
CA GLN A 147 16.16 8.22 4.38
C GLN A 147 15.29 7.11 4.98
N PRO A 148 15.40 5.85 4.52
CA PRO A 148 14.51 4.76 4.95
C PRO A 148 14.47 4.54 6.47
N ASN A 149 15.62 4.61 7.14
CA ASN A 149 15.69 4.38 8.60
C ASN A 149 15.01 5.52 9.37
N GLU A 150 15.29 6.77 9.00
CA GLU A 150 14.65 7.96 9.58
C GLU A 150 13.14 7.97 9.30
N LEU A 151 12.73 7.56 8.10
CA LEU A 151 11.33 7.44 7.74
C LEU A 151 10.62 6.38 8.59
N ARG A 152 11.26 5.22 8.81
CA ARG A 152 10.70 4.20 9.71
C ARG A 152 10.49 4.77 11.11
N GLU A 153 11.53 5.35 11.70
CA GLU A 153 11.45 5.93 13.05
C GLU A 153 10.37 7.01 13.14
N PHE A 154 10.27 7.86 12.12
CA PHE A 154 9.21 8.85 12.01
C PHE A 154 7.81 8.22 12.01
N LEU A 155 7.58 7.18 11.20
CA LEU A 155 6.29 6.50 11.11
C LEU A 155 5.93 5.75 12.40
N GLU A 156 6.90 5.09 13.05
CA GLU A 156 6.69 4.45 14.35
C GLU A 156 6.30 5.47 15.43
N ASN A 157 6.98 6.63 15.47
CA ASN A 157 6.62 7.72 16.37
C ASN A 157 5.25 8.31 16.05
N ALA A 158 4.87 8.38 14.77
CA ALA A 158 3.55 8.84 14.38
C ALA A 158 2.45 7.87 14.84
N MET A 159 2.70 6.55 14.76
CA MET A 159 1.79 5.51 15.24
C MET A 159 1.51 5.59 16.76
N THR A 160 2.46 6.04 17.58
CA THR A 160 2.23 6.20 19.02
C THR A 160 1.38 7.43 19.35
N ARG A 161 1.46 8.47 18.52
CA ARG A 161 0.77 9.76 18.72
C ARG A 161 -0.63 9.81 18.09
N ALA A 162 -0.86 9.04 17.03
CA ALA A 162 -2.12 9.05 16.29
C ALA A 162 -3.27 8.43 17.10
N ALA A 163 -4.46 9.03 16.98
CA ALA A 163 -5.67 8.51 17.62
C ALA A 163 -6.05 7.12 17.05
N THR A 164 -6.56 6.24 17.91
CA THR A 164 -7.29 5.04 17.51
C THR A 164 -8.73 5.40 17.15
N ARG A 165 -9.45 4.45 16.56
CA ARG A 165 -10.91 4.54 16.42
C ARG A 165 -11.58 4.73 17.78
#